data_AF-A0A858Q606-F1
#
_entry.id   AF-A0A858Q606-F1
#
_cell.length_a   1.000
_cell.length_b   1.000
_cell.length_c   1.000
_cell.angle_alpha   90.00
_cell.angle_beta   90.00
_cell.angle_gamma   90.00
#
_symmetry.space_group_name_H-M   'P 1'
#
loop_
_entity.id
_entity.type
_entity.pdbx_description
1 polymer ?
#
loop_
_entity_poly.entity_id
_entity_poly.type
_entity_poly.pdbx_seq_one_letter_code
_entity_poly.pdbx_strand_id
1 'polypeptide(L)'
;MRTIASKTGLGRLKYVALLIVLASAWANPGNAAPHPLPCSDEIAKYCKNLRIGGGRIQNCLKEHKAQLSPACQSGLEASLARHREIQAACGADVERLCKDVRPGKGRVANCLKEHHRQVSSACKDVLAAARKAGGRSKPH
;
A
#
# COMPACT_ATOMS: atom_id res chain seq x y z
N MET A 1 19.98 -40.04 57.93
CA MET A 1 18.91 -40.94 58.40
C MET A 1 17.55 -40.34 58.04
N ARG A 2 16.72 -41.14 57.33
CA ARG A 2 15.25 -41.10 57.07
C ARG A 2 14.41 -39.82 57.26
N THR A 3 13.81 -39.37 56.15
CA THR A 3 12.40 -38.96 55.89
C THR A 3 11.45 -38.63 57.05
N ILE A 4 10.69 -37.52 56.91
CA ILE A 4 9.21 -37.47 57.04
C ILE A 4 8.63 -36.42 56.06
N ALA A 5 7.59 -36.82 55.33
CA ALA A 5 6.75 -35.99 54.46
C ALA A 5 5.40 -35.64 55.15
N SER A 6 4.82 -34.48 54.84
CA SER A 6 3.37 -34.17 54.94
C SER A 6 3.11 -32.81 54.27
N LYS A 7 2.53 -32.75 53.06
CA LYS A 7 1.09 -32.84 52.70
C LYS A 7 0.30 -31.54 52.94
N THR A 8 -0.33 -31.10 51.84
CA THR A 8 -1.47 -30.15 51.68
C THR A 8 -1.17 -28.68 51.37
N GLY A 9 -1.71 -28.20 50.23
CA GLY A 9 -1.82 -26.76 49.93
C GLY A 9 -1.73 -26.28 48.48
N LEU A 10 -1.42 -27.15 47.50
CA LEU A 10 -1.21 -26.78 46.10
C LEU A 10 -2.54 -26.63 45.32
N GLY A 11 -3.35 -25.60 45.60
CA GLY A 11 -4.74 -25.55 45.06
C GLY A 11 -5.36 -24.21 44.64
N ARG A 12 -4.77 -23.04 44.94
CA ARG A 12 -5.42 -21.74 44.62
C ARG A 12 -4.58 -20.78 43.77
N LEU A 13 -3.27 -20.96 43.71
CA LEU A 13 -2.39 -20.02 42.99
C LEU A 13 -2.34 -20.25 41.47
N LYS A 14 -2.72 -21.44 40.99
CA LYS A 14 -2.79 -21.74 39.54
C LYS A 14 -4.06 -21.23 38.87
N TYR A 15 -5.15 -21.02 39.62
CA TYR A 15 -6.44 -20.63 39.03
C TYR A 15 -6.56 -19.13 38.74
N VAL A 16 -5.84 -18.26 39.46
CA VAL A 16 -5.80 -16.82 39.17
C VAL A 16 -5.02 -16.54 37.86
N ALA A 17 -4.00 -17.34 37.57
CA ALA A 17 -3.24 -17.24 36.32
C ALA A 17 -4.01 -17.79 35.09
N LEU A 18 -5.10 -18.56 35.29
CA LEU A 18 -5.88 -19.16 34.20
C LEU A 18 -7.08 -18.29 33.75
N LEU A 19 -7.49 -17.29 34.54
CA LEU A 19 -8.62 -16.40 34.19
C LEU A 19 -8.20 -15.06 33.56
N ILE A 20 -6.91 -14.72 33.51
CA ILE A 20 -6.41 -13.47 32.88
C ILE A 20 -6.15 -13.64 31.38
N VAL A 21 -6.15 -14.87 30.85
CA VAL A 21 -5.89 -15.16 29.41
C VAL A 21 -7.17 -15.18 28.55
N LEU A 22 -8.37 -15.05 29.14
CA LEU A 22 -9.64 -15.09 28.41
C LEU A 22 -10.23 -13.71 28.03
N ALA A 23 -9.55 -12.60 28.36
CA ALA A 23 -10.03 -11.24 28.06
C ALA A 23 -9.03 -10.39 27.25
N SER A 24 -8.07 -11.00 26.57
CA SER A 24 -7.18 -10.32 25.62
C SER A 24 -7.32 -10.87 24.19
N ALA A 25 -8.54 -11.23 23.78
CA ALA A 25 -8.91 -11.25 22.37
C ALA A 25 -9.12 -9.81 21.90
N TRP A 26 -8.05 -9.02 21.88
CA TRP A 26 -8.01 -7.78 21.12
C TRP A 26 -8.16 -8.21 19.67
N ALA A 27 -9.22 -7.74 19.01
CA ALA A 27 -9.24 -7.71 17.56
C ALA A 27 -7.94 -7.01 17.14
N ASN A 28 -6.98 -7.76 16.62
CA ASN A 28 -5.70 -7.24 16.19
C ASN A 28 -5.89 -6.85 14.71
N PRO A 29 -6.18 -5.58 14.37
CA PRO A 29 -6.25 -5.15 12.98
C PRO A 29 -4.90 -5.28 12.24
N GLY A 30 -3.85 -5.78 12.90
CA GLY A 30 -2.53 -6.04 12.34
C GLY A 30 -2.38 -7.34 11.53
N ASN A 31 -3.42 -8.17 11.42
CA ASN A 31 -3.39 -9.41 10.63
C ASN A 31 -4.20 -9.30 9.32
N ALA A 32 -4.27 -8.10 8.73
CA ALA A 32 -4.67 -7.99 7.34
C ALA A 32 -3.64 -8.72 6.47
N ALA A 33 -4.03 -9.86 5.91
CA ALA A 33 -3.22 -10.59 4.95
C ALA A 33 -2.79 -9.65 3.81
N PRO A 34 -1.66 -9.93 3.12
CA PRO A 34 -1.27 -9.19 1.93
C PRO A 34 -2.34 -9.36 0.83
N HIS A 35 -3.34 -8.48 0.80
CA HIS A 35 -4.32 -8.47 -0.27
C HIS A 35 -3.62 -7.99 -1.56
N PRO A 36 -3.73 -8.73 -2.67
CA PRO A 36 -3.21 -8.31 -3.95
C PRO A 36 -3.89 -7.00 -4.37
N LEU A 37 -3.12 -5.90 -4.27
CA LEU A 37 -3.57 -4.51 -4.32
C LEU A 37 -4.69 -4.21 -3.30
N PRO A 38 -4.44 -3.41 -2.26
CA PRO A 38 -5.35 -3.26 -1.12
C PRO A 38 -6.70 -2.59 -1.46
N CYS A 39 -6.97 -2.28 -2.73
CA CYS A 39 -8.16 -1.61 -3.23
C CYS A 39 -8.94 -2.42 -4.27
N SER A 40 -8.59 -3.69 -4.52
CA SER A 40 -9.20 -4.47 -5.62
C SER A 40 -10.71 -4.64 -5.47
N ASP A 41 -11.18 -4.93 -4.25
CA ASP A 41 -12.61 -5.07 -3.94
C ASP A 41 -13.36 -3.74 -4.08
N GLU A 42 -12.77 -2.65 -3.59
CA GLU A 42 -13.34 -1.31 -3.68
C GLU A 42 -13.38 -0.81 -5.12
N ILE A 43 -12.36 -1.09 -5.93
CA ILE A 43 -12.36 -0.76 -7.36
C ILE A 43 -13.50 -1.50 -8.06
N ALA A 44 -13.68 -2.79 -7.77
CA ALA A 44 -14.76 -3.59 -8.34
C ALA A 44 -16.16 -3.10 -7.90
N LYS A 45 -16.28 -2.59 -6.67
CA LYS A 45 -17.53 -2.12 -6.09
C LYS A 45 -17.91 -0.70 -6.53
N TYR A 46 -16.99 0.25 -6.42
CA TYR A 46 -17.24 1.68 -6.57
C TYR A 46 -16.80 2.24 -7.93
N CYS A 47 -15.73 1.69 -8.53
CA CYS A 47 -15.09 2.25 -9.73
C CYS A 47 -15.43 1.48 -11.02
N LYS A 48 -16.66 0.97 -11.11
CA LYS A 48 -17.15 0.21 -12.27
C LYS A 48 -17.10 1.06 -13.55
N ASN A 49 -16.75 0.43 -14.67
CA ASN A 49 -16.69 1.04 -16.02
C ASN A 49 -15.61 2.10 -16.26
N LEU A 50 -14.68 2.30 -15.31
CA LEU A 50 -13.53 3.15 -15.54
C LEU A 50 -12.45 2.40 -16.32
N ARG A 51 -12.12 2.91 -17.51
CA ARG A 51 -10.96 2.41 -18.27
C ARG A 51 -9.70 2.50 -17.38
N ILE A 52 -8.75 1.58 -17.51
CA ILE A 52 -7.50 1.68 -16.75
C ILE A 52 -6.59 2.80 -17.32
N GLY A 53 -5.87 3.48 -16.43
CA GLY A 53 -4.85 4.49 -16.75
C GLY A 53 -5.27 5.95 -16.52
N GLY A 54 -4.28 6.84 -16.52
CA GLY A 54 -4.49 8.30 -16.41
C GLY A 54 -5.08 8.75 -15.08
N GLY A 55 -4.83 8.03 -13.99
CA GLY A 55 -5.29 8.42 -12.65
C GLY A 55 -6.80 8.28 -12.39
N ARG A 56 -7.59 7.78 -13.36
CA ARG A 56 -9.06 7.72 -13.24
C ARG A 56 -9.54 6.88 -12.05
N ILE A 57 -8.90 5.73 -11.81
CA ILE A 57 -9.18 4.91 -10.63
C ILE A 57 -8.82 5.65 -9.33
N GLN A 58 -7.69 6.37 -9.29
CA GLN A 58 -7.33 7.15 -8.10
C GLN A 58 -8.34 8.26 -7.82
N ASN A 59 -8.87 8.92 -8.85
CA ASN A 59 -9.90 9.95 -8.68
C ASN A 59 -11.21 9.35 -8.15
N CYS A 60 -11.67 8.24 -8.71
CA CYS A 60 -12.83 7.53 -8.16
C CYS A 60 -12.62 7.12 -6.69
N LEU A 61 -11.47 6.53 -6.37
CA LEU A 61 -11.19 6.14 -4.98
C LEU A 61 -11.14 7.37 -4.03
N LYS A 62 -10.70 8.54 -4.50
CA LYS A 62 -10.75 9.77 -3.69
C LYS A 62 -12.19 10.21 -3.39
N GLU A 63 -13.07 10.15 -4.38
CA GLU A 63 -14.49 10.49 -4.22
C GLU A 63 -15.18 9.53 -3.25
N HIS A 64 -14.78 8.26 -3.26
CA HIS A 64 -15.30 7.23 -2.37
C HIS A 64 -14.45 6.99 -1.12
N LYS A 65 -13.54 7.91 -0.75
CA LYS A 65 -12.50 7.66 0.29
C LYS A 65 -13.06 7.17 1.63
N ALA A 66 -14.20 7.71 2.07
CA ALA A 66 -14.85 7.33 3.33
C ALA A 66 -15.46 5.91 3.31
N GLN A 67 -15.66 5.34 2.12
CA GLN A 67 -16.26 4.02 1.91
C GLN A 67 -15.19 2.94 1.64
N LEU A 68 -13.92 3.32 1.63
CA LEU A 68 -12.80 2.42 1.41
C LEU A 68 -12.38 1.73 2.72
N SER A 69 -11.86 0.51 2.62
CA SER A 69 -11.18 -0.12 3.76
C SER A 69 -9.96 0.70 4.21
N PRO A 70 -9.54 0.60 5.49
CA PRO A 70 -8.33 1.26 5.98
C PRO A 70 -7.09 0.89 5.16
N ALA A 71 -6.98 -0.37 4.74
CA ALA A 71 -5.89 -0.84 3.88
C ALA A 71 -5.89 -0.13 2.52
N CYS A 72 -7.07 0.01 1.88
CA CYS A 72 -7.17 0.74 0.62
C CYS A 72 -6.85 2.23 0.80
N GLN A 73 -7.31 2.85 1.88
CA GLN A 73 -7.01 4.26 2.16
C GLN A 73 -5.50 4.49 2.29
N SER A 74 -4.80 3.68 3.08
CA SER A 74 -3.35 3.76 3.22
C SER A 74 -2.64 3.52 1.88
N GLY A 75 -3.10 2.53 1.10
CA GLY A 75 -2.57 2.24 -0.23
C GLY A 75 -2.77 3.40 -1.23
N LEU A 76 -3.95 4.03 -1.21
CA LEU A 76 -4.28 5.19 -2.03
C LEU A 76 -3.38 6.37 -1.68
N GLU A 77 -3.24 6.70 -0.39
CA GLU A 77 -2.37 7.79 0.07
C GLU A 77 -0.92 7.57 -0.32
N ALA A 78 -0.38 6.36 -0.11
CA ALA A 78 0.96 6.00 -0.56
C ALA A 78 1.11 6.14 -2.08
N SER A 79 0.08 5.77 -2.84
CA SER A 79 0.10 5.92 -4.30
C SER A 79 0.05 7.39 -4.73
N LEU A 80 -0.68 8.24 -4.01
CA LEU A 80 -0.78 9.67 -4.30
C LEU A 80 0.50 10.40 -3.93
N ALA A 81 1.11 10.06 -2.80
CA ALA A 81 2.40 10.59 -2.38
C ALA A 81 3.48 10.31 -3.43
N ARG A 82 3.59 9.05 -3.88
CA ARG A 82 4.51 8.68 -4.97
C ARG A 82 4.24 9.44 -6.25
N HIS A 83 2.97 9.66 -6.60
CA HIS A 83 2.63 10.43 -7.79
C HIS A 83 3.07 11.89 -7.67
N ARG A 84 2.85 12.52 -6.50
CA ARG A 84 3.30 13.89 -6.24
C ARG A 84 4.82 14.02 -6.31
N GLU A 85 5.55 13.05 -5.76
CA GLU A 85 7.01 13.00 -5.82
C GLU A 85 7.51 12.92 -7.27
N ILE A 86 6.94 12.02 -8.07
CA ILE A 86 7.26 11.91 -9.50
C ILE A 86 6.94 13.21 -10.24
N GLN A 87 5.78 13.82 -9.98
CA GLN A 87 5.40 15.08 -10.63
C GLN A 87 6.33 16.23 -10.25
N ALA A 88 6.72 16.32 -8.98
CA ALA A 88 7.66 17.34 -8.51
C ALA A 88 9.04 17.19 -9.17
N ALA A 89 9.55 15.97 -9.28
CA ALA A 89 10.87 15.71 -9.85
C ALA A 89 10.90 15.75 -11.38
N CYS A 90 9.84 15.26 -12.04
CA CYS A 90 9.81 15.06 -13.49
C CYS A 90 8.91 16.04 -14.24
N GLY A 91 8.13 16.90 -13.58
CA GLY A 91 7.14 17.76 -14.23
C GLY A 91 7.71 18.62 -15.35
N ALA A 92 8.80 19.34 -15.07
CA ALA A 92 9.49 20.16 -16.07
C ALA A 92 10.08 19.33 -17.22
N ASP A 93 10.57 18.11 -16.93
CA ASP A 93 11.07 17.20 -17.97
C ASP A 93 9.93 16.68 -18.85
N VAL A 94 8.76 16.40 -18.27
CA VAL A 94 7.55 16.00 -19.01
C VAL A 94 7.08 17.12 -19.92
N GLU A 95 7.05 18.37 -19.44
CA GLU A 95 6.65 19.53 -20.24
C GLU A 95 7.63 19.80 -21.39
N ARG A 96 8.93 19.64 -21.14
CA ARG A 96 9.97 19.91 -22.15
C ARG A 96 10.11 18.80 -23.19
N LEU A 97 10.03 17.54 -22.76
CA LEU A 97 10.35 16.37 -23.59
C LEU A 97 9.13 15.60 -24.08
N CYS A 98 8.01 15.66 -23.34
CA CYS A 98 6.86 14.78 -23.52
C CYS A 98 5.52 15.53 -23.65
N LYS A 99 5.53 16.83 -24.00
CA LYS A 99 4.31 17.67 -24.08
C LYS A 99 3.21 17.10 -24.97
N ASP A 100 3.58 16.43 -26.05
CA ASP A 100 2.63 15.87 -27.04
C ASP A 100 2.16 14.45 -26.66
N VAL A 101 2.68 13.91 -25.55
CA VAL A 101 2.36 12.55 -25.09
C VAL A 101 1.07 12.56 -24.28
N ARG A 102 0.03 11.96 -24.83
CA ARG A 102 -1.24 11.78 -24.11
C ARG A 102 -1.04 10.97 -22.81
N PRO A 103 -1.46 11.46 -21.63
CA PRO A 103 -1.33 10.75 -20.37
C PRO A 103 -2.01 9.37 -20.35
N GLY A 104 -1.59 8.54 -19.38
CA GLY A 104 -2.14 7.20 -19.14
C GLY A 104 -1.42 6.05 -19.86
N LYS A 105 -1.73 4.82 -19.44
CA LYS A 105 -1.12 3.57 -19.95
C LYS A 105 0.42 3.58 -19.97
N GLY A 106 1.05 4.31 -19.04
CA GLY A 106 2.50 4.41 -18.96
C GLY A 106 3.17 5.21 -20.09
N ARG A 107 2.43 5.85 -21.00
CA ARG A 107 3.02 6.54 -22.17
C ARG A 107 4.03 7.63 -21.79
N VAL A 108 3.69 8.47 -20.81
CA VAL A 108 4.60 9.51 -20.31
C VAL A 108 5.86 8.90 -19.69
N ALA A 109 5.73 7.80 -18.94
CA ALA A 109 6.88 7.09 -18.37
C ALA A 109 7.77 6.46 -19.46
N ASN A 110 7.18 5.96 -20.55
CA ASN A 110 7.93 5.49 -21.71
C ASN A 110 8.67 6.63 -22.41
N CYS A 111 8.03 7.78 -22.62
CA CYS A 111 8.68 8.96 -23.18
C CYS A 111 9.88 9.42 -22.32
N LEU A 112 9.72 9.52 -21.00
CA LEU A 112 10.83 9.85 -20.10
C LEU A 112 11.97 8.80 -20.17
N LYS A 113 11.63 7.52 -20.41
CA LYS A 113 12.63 6.45 -20.60
C LYS A 113 13.38 6.59 -21.93
N GLU A 114 12.70 6.94 -23.02
CA GLU A 114 13.31 7.21 -24.32
C GLU A 114 14.26 8.41 -24.21
N HIS A 115 13.85 9.45 -23.48
CA HIS A 115 14.66 10.64 -23.19
C HIS A 115 15.53 10.53 -21.92
N HIS A 116 15.85 9.32 -21.44
CA HIS A 116 16.56 9.12 -20.16
C HIS A 116 17.91 9.86 -20.05
N ARG A 117 18.55 10.21 -21.18
CA ARG A 117 19.78 11.02 -21.17
C ARG A 117 19.52 12.51 -20.95
N GLN A 118 18.34 12.99 -21.36
CA GLN A 118 17.96 14.40 -21.39
C GLN A 118 17.10 14.83 -20.20
N VAL A 119 16.52 13.89 -19.45
CA VAL A 119 15.82 14.18 -18.18
C VAL A 119 16.82 14.61 -17.10
N SER A 120 16.36 15.40 -16.13
CA SER A 120 17.12 15.84 -14.96
C SER A 120 17.60 14.66 -14.09
N SER A 121 18.65 14.87 -13.28
CA SER A 121 19.10 13.89 -12.29
C SER A 121 17.99 13.54 -11.30
N ALA A 122 17.30 14.56 -10.77
CA ALA A 122 16.17 14.39 -9.85
C ALA A 122 15.08 13.47 -10.43
N CYS A 123 14.70 13.67 -11.70
CA CYS A 123 13.73 12.79 -12.34
C CYS A 123 14.25 11.35 -12.51
N LYS A 124 15.53 11.15 -12.85
CA LYS A 124 16.13 9.80 -12.96
C LYS A 124 16.07 9.05 -11.64
N ASP A 125 16.41 9.70 -10.55
CA ASP A 125 16.48 9.10 -9.22
C ASP A 125 15.09 8.63 -8.77
N VAL A 126 14.07 9.49 -8.94
CA VAL A 126 12.69 9.15 -8.59
C VAL A 126 12.12 8.07 -9.51
N LEU A 127 12.41 8.09 -10.82
CA LEU A 127 11.98 7.02 -11.72
C LEU A 127 12.64 5.67 -11.38
N ALA A 128 13.90 5.67 -10.93
CA ALA A 128 14.58 4.47 -10.47
C ALA A 128 13.96 3.92 -9.18
N ALA A 129 13.64 4.79 -8.22
CA ALA A 129 12.93 4.42 -7.00
C ALA A 129 11.52 3.87 -7.28
N ALA A 130 10.77 4.53 -8.17
CA ALA A 130 9.41 4.11 -8.54
C ALA A 130 9.37 2.73 -9.21
N ARG A 131 10.38 2.37 -10.02
CA ARG A 131 10.50 1.03 -10.64
C ARG A 131 10.68 -0.06 -9.59
N LYS A 132 11.45 0.20 -8.53
CA LYS A 132 11.65 -0.75 -7.42
C LYS A 132 10.36 -0.96 -6.62
N ALA A 133 9.57 0.10 -6.45
CA ALA A 133 8.30 0.06 -5.70
C ALA A 133 7.10 -0.49 -6.52
N GLY A 134 7.12 -0.37 -7.85
CA GLY A 134 5.99 -0.74 -8.73
C GLY A 134 6.04 -2.16 -9.31
N GLY A 135 6.93 -3.02 -8.81
CA GLY A 135 7.23 -4.32 -9.41
C GLY A 135 6.17 -5.41 -9.22
N ARG A 136 4.94 -5.25 -9.74
CA ARG A 136 4.08 -6.38 -10.19
C ARG A 136 2.87 -5.96 -11.05
N SER A 137 3.05 -5.11 -12.05
CA SER A 137 2.03 -4.97 -13.11
C SER A 137 2.44 -5.86 -14.27
N LYS A 138 1.98 -7.12 -14.26
CA LYS A 138 2.15 -8.03 -15.42
C LYS A 138 1.53 -7.32 -16.65
N PRO A 139 2.25 -7.23 -17.79
CA PRO A 139 1.63 -6.78 -19.02
C PRO A 139 0.53 -7.79 -19.38
N HIS A 140 -0.70 -7.31 -19.54
CA HIS A 140 -1.77 -8.02 -20.22
C HIS A 140 -1.68 -7.70 -21.71
#